data_AF-A0A538RKB9-F1
#
_entry.id   AF-A0A538RKB9-F1
#
_cell.length_a   1.000
_cell.length_b   1.000
_cell.length_c   1.000
_cell.angle_alpha   90.00
_cell.angle_beta   90.00
_cell.angle_gamma   90.00
#
_symmetry.space_group_name_H-M   'P 1'
#
loop_
_entity.id
_entity.type
_entity.pdbx_description
1 polymer ?
#
loop_
_entity_poly.entity_id
_entity_poly.type
_entity_poly.pdbx_seq_one_letter_code
_entity_poly.pdbx_strand_id
1 'polypeptide(L)'
;MLYAFGASSGQPRQQFHSEVSWADVGVTTNAVALGRGFLVAVNSLTDSLYNSNRVLMTETVMMMKEKIIDTYGEVRYVMGNGCSGGSIGQLTAASIFPGLLDGIQPTCTYPDAETTGIEVGDCAVLVRFYASSSTWATLMNGKTVDEVNAKKAAINGHVDQTGCHAWVNLFSNLGRPGNYTPMGVLDDNTGQIVPVGAPRNNCALPASMVYNPVTKPDGVRCTGPDHAVAIYGKAKGTNRANTTTDNVGVQYGLKAFLSGAITPEEFVVLNENIGGVDADSNPTTARSHADPDGLAAVYRAGIVSDGHHLAKTPILDLRGYDDTKKVQGAFGIHHVWRSFALRARLDAANGNHANHVMWRYQPVLVAVQSPDPATASLAMQSFLMMDQWLSAMKADASSMALENKIAAHRPDAAFDFCNKLSDPTHSVRVTDSAICDSDPLLKPHASPRQIAGGPLAENILKCQLRPINRADYNPIGLSDDQFNRLNAVFPDGVCDFSRPGVGQQD
;
A
#
# COMPACT_ATOMS: atom_id res chain seq x y z
N MET A 1 -10.30 -6.38 -24.18
CA MET A 1 -11.09 -6.71 -22.97
C MET A 1 -10.67 -5.80 -21.84
N LEU A 2 -11.60 -5.36 -21.00
CA LEU A 2 -11.32 -4.66 -19.74
C LEU A 2 -11.62 -5.62 -18.57
N TYR A 3 -10.66 -5.81 -17.68
CA TYR A 3 -10.78 -6.64 -16.48
C TYR A 3 -10.81 -5.73 -15.25
N ALA A 4 -11.92 -5.73 -14.52
CA ALA A 4 -12.10 -4.86 -13.36
C ALA A 4 -11.83 -5.61 -12.05
N PHE A 5 -10.91 -5.06 -11.25
CA PHE A 5 -10.48 -5.61 -9.97
C PHE A 5 -11.18 -4.92 -8.79
N GLY A 6 -11.57 -5.70 -7.77
CA GLY A 6 -12.26 -5.17 -6.60
C GLY A 6 -11.32 -4.60 -5.54
N ALA A 7 -11.83 -3.57 -4.84
CA ALA A 7 -11.13 -2.81 -3.82
C ALA A 7 -11.08 -3.54 -2.46
N SER A 8 -10.61 -2.86 -1.41
CA SER A 8 -10.47 -3.40 -0.06
C SER A 8 -9.45 -4.55 0.07
N SER A 9 -9.47 -5.28 1.18
CA SER A 9 -8.68 -6.50 1.43
C SER A 9 -9.39 -7.36 2.46
N GLY A 10 -9.54 -8.66 2.21
CA GLY A 10 -10.13 -9.61 3.14
C GLY A 10 -9.87 -11.07 2.76
N GLN A 11 -10.09 -11.97 3.73
CA GLN A 11 -9.81 -13.40 3.58
C GLN A 11 -10.95 -14.35 4.01
N PRO A 12 -12.25 -14.01 3.79
CA PRO A 12 -13.31 -14.96 4.07
C PRO A 12 -13.21 -16.20 3.17
N ARG A 13 -13.61 -17.36 3.68
CA ARG A 13 -13.62 -18.64 2.98
C ARG A 13 -15.03 -18.99 2.54
N GLN A 14 -15.64 -18.11 1.74
CA GLN A 14 -16.98 -18.29 1.18
C GLN A 14 -17.02 -17.79 -0.26
N GLN A 15 -18.04 -18.19 -1.01
CA GLN A 15 -18.33 -17.63 -2.34
C GLN A 15 -19.14 -16.34 -2.19
N PHE A 16 -18.82 -15.33 -3.00
CA PHE A 16 -19.48 -14.03 -2.98
C PHE A 16 -19.80 -13.56 -4.40
N HIS A 17 -20.75 -12.63 -4.50
CA HIS A 17 -20.80 -11.77 -5.66
C HIS A 17 -19.72 -10.71 -5.55
N SER A 18 -19.13 -10.32 -6.67
CA SER A 18 -18.19 -9.20 -6.70
C SER A 18 -18.91 -7.91 -6.36
N GLU A 19 -18.32 -7.06 -5.51
CA GLU A 19 -18.79 -5.70 -5.25
C GLU A 19 -18.48 -4.77 -6.43
N VAL A 20 -17.55 -5.17 -7.30
CA VAL A 20 -17.33 -4.48 -8.58
C VAL A 20 -18.54 -4.65 -9.47
N SER A 21 -19.23 -3.54 -9.72
CA SER A 21 -20.30 -3.50 -10.70
C SER A 21 -19.74 -3.54 -12.13
N TRP A 22 -20.21 -4.52 -12.87
CA TRP A 22 -19.98 -4.66 -14.31
C TRP A 22 -20.79 -3.67 -15.16
N ALA A 23 -21.84 -3.06 -14.60
CA ALA A 23 -22.85 -2.32 -15.35
C ALA A 23 -23.19 -0.93 -14.78
N ASP A 24 -22.32 -0.32 -13.95
CA ASP A 24 -22.59 1.00 -13.37
C ASP A 24 -22.85 2.04 -14.47
N VAL A 25 -24.10 2.45 -14.58
CA VAL A 25 -24.61 3.44 -15.53
C VAL A 25 -23.96 4.79 -15.25
N GLY A 26 -23.12 5.31 -16.17
CA GLY A 26 -22.45 6.61 -16.03
C GLY A 26 -21.08 6.70 -16.72
N VAL A 27 -20.22 7.61 -16.22
CA VAL A 27 -18.84 7.87 -16.71
C VAL A 27 -17.83 6.85 -16.15
N THR A 28 -18.30 5.71 -15.64
CA THR A 28 -17.41 4.65 -15.16
C THR A 28 -16.66 4.00 -16.31
N THR A 29 -15.41 3.59 -16.08
CA THR A 29 -14.59 2.94 -17.10
C THR A 29 -15.27 1.69 -17.69
N ASN A 30 -16.05 0.96 -16.88
CA ASN A 30 -16.75 -0.27 -17.29
C ASN A 30 -17.89 0.01 -18.28
N ALA A 31 -18.75 0.99 -17.98
CA ALA A 31 -19.84 1.36 -18.89
C ALA A 31 -19.31 1.99 -20.19
N VAL A 32 -18.27 2.82 -20.10
CA VAL A 32 -17.58 3.37 -21.28
C VAL A 32 -17.01 2.24 -22.15
N ALA A 33 -16.38 1.24 -21.54
CA ALA A 33 -15.81 0.10 -22.26
C ALA A 33 -16.90 -0.72 -22.97
N LEU A 34 -17.98 -1.10 -22.26
CA LEU A 34 -19.12 -1.81 -22.84
C LEU A 34 -19.74 -1.04 -24.02
N GLY A 35 -20.00 0.25 -23.84
CA GLY A 35 -20.57 1.12 -24.88
C GLY A 35 -19.68 1.28 -26.12
N ARG A 36 -18.40 0.91 -26.02
CA ARG A 36 -17.41 0.96 -27.12
C ARG A 36 -17.09 -0.42 -27.70
N GLY A 37 -17.82 -1.46 -27.30
CA GLY A 37 -17.65 -2.82 -27.84
C GLY A 37 -16.56 -3.65 -27.16
N PHE A 38 -16.08 -3.24 -25.98
CA PHE A 38 -15.20 -4.08 -25.18
C PHE A 38 -15.99 -5.15 -24.44
N LEU A 39 -15.41 -6.34 -24.36
CA LEU A 39 -15.75 -7.30 -23.30
C LEU A 39 -15.28 -6.73 -21.95
N VAL A 40 -16.18 -6.68 -20.97
CA VAL A 40 -15.86 -6.35 -19.57
C VAL A 40 -15.97 -7.62 -18.73
N ALA A 41 -14.89 -7.94 -18.02
CA ALA A 41 -14.80 -9.10 -17.13
C ALA A 41 -14.67 -8.65 -15.67
N VAL A 42 -15.43 -9.33 -14.81
CA VAL A 42 -15.39 -9.19 -13.36
C VAL A 42 -15.44 -10.60 -12.78
N ASN A 43 -14.66 -10.85 -11.72
CA ASN A 43 -14.73 -12.11 -10.98
C ASN A 43 -14.61 -11.84 -9.48
N SER A 44 -15.48 -12.48 -8.68
CA SER A 44 -15.46 -12.40 -7.22
C SER A 44 -14.13 -12.83 -6.60
N LEU A 45 -13.40 -13.77 -7.22
CA LEU A 45 -12.08 -14.19 -6.75
C LEU A 45 -11.00 -13.14 -6.99
N THR A 46 -11.27 -12.12 -7.80
CA THR A 46 -10.41 -10.94 -8.00
C THR A 46 -10.94 -9.69 -7.30
N ASP A 47 -11.94 -9.85 -6.43
CA ASP A 47 -12.39 -8.81 -5.52
C ASP A 47 -11.57 -8.88 -4.22
N SER A 48 -10.75 -7.85 -3.98
CA SER A 48 -9.84 -7.88 -2.84
C SER A 48 -10.58 -7.90 -1.50
N LEU A 49 -11.82 -7.43 -1.42
CA LEU A 49 -12.65 -7.50 -0.21
C LEU A 49 -12.84 -8.95 0.27
N TYR A 50 -12.87 -9.89 -0.66
CA TYR A 50 -13.15 -11.30 -0.39
C TYR A 50 -11.96 -12.22 -0.61
N ASN A 51 -10.94 -11.77 -1.35
CA ASN A 51 -9.74 -12.56 -1.59
C ASN A 51 -8.49 -11.69 -1.64
N SER A 52 -7.57 -11.89 -0.69
CA SER A 52 -6.25 -11.24 -0.70
C SER A 52 -5.09 -12.15 -1.11
N ASN A 53 -5.35 -13.37 -1.60
CA ASN A 53 -4.29 -14.24 -2.14
C ASN A 53 -3.90 -13.78 -3.55
N ARG A 54 -2.84 -12.98 -3.64
CA ARG A 54 -2.45 -12.30 -4.90
C ARG A 54 -2.07 -13.26 -6.02
N VAL A 55 -1.52 -14.42 -5.71
CA VAL A 55 -1.20 -15.45 -6.72
C VAL A 55 -2.48 -16.08 -7.27
N LEU A 56 -3.39 -16.52 -6.39
CA LEU A 56 -4.68 -17.08 -6.81
C LEU A 56 -5.54 -16.07 -7.60
N MET A 57 -5.53 -14.81 -7.18
CA MET A 57 -6.18 -13.73 -7.93
C MET A 57 -5.60 -13.62 -9.34
N THR A 58 -4.27 -13.67 -9.48
CA THR A 58 -3.59 -13.57 -10.78
C THR A 58 -3.87 -14.79 -11.66
N GLU A 59 -3.84 -16.00 -11.09
CA GLU A 59 -4.26 -17.23 -11.78
C GLU A 59 -5.71 -17.14 -12.24
N THR A 60 -6.60 -16.55 -11.43
CA THR A 60 -8.00 -16.32 -11.82
C THR A 60 -8.10 -15.42 -13.05
N VAL A 61 -7.32 -14.34 -13.12
CA VAL A 61 -7.28 -13.47 -14.31
C VAL A 61 -6.85 -14.26 -15.55
N MET A 62 -5.81 -15.10 -15.42
CA MET A 62 -5.33 -15.98 -16.49
C MET A 62 -6.42 -16.95 -16.96
N MET A 63 -7.04 -17.67 -16.05
CA MET A 63 -8.11 -18.63 -16.39
C MET A 63 -9.33 -17.93 -16.99
N MET A 64 -9.67 -16.73 -16.53
CA MET A 64 -10.76 -15.93 -17.12
C MET A 64 -10.42 -15.46 -18.53
N LYS A 65 -9.17 -15.05 -18.78
CA LYS A 65 -8.69 -14.68 -20.12
C LYS A 65 -8.78 -15.88 -21.07
N GLU A 66 -8.28 -17.04 -20.66
CA GLU A 66 -8.38 -18.30 -21.43
C GLU A 66 -9.83 -18.65 -21.74
N LYS A 67 -10.70 -18.67 -20.72
CA LYS A 67 -12.13 -18.98 -20.90
C LYS A 67 -12.81 -18.05 -21.92
N ILE A 68 -12.47 -16.76 -21.91
CA ILE A 68 -13.01 -15.78 -22.85
C ILE A 68 -12.48 -16.03 -24.25
N ILE A 69 -11.18 -16.29 -24.41
CA ILE A 69 -10.57 -16.59 -25.72
C ILE A 69 -11.18 -17.86 -26.32
N ASP A 70 -11.33 -18.92 -25.53
CA ASP A 70 -11.94 -20.18 -25.99
C ASP A 70 -13.39 -20.02 -26.44
N THR A 71 -14.12 -19.10 -25.80
CA THR A 71 -15.55 -18.92 -26.03
C THR A 71 -15.84 -17.92 -27.16
N TYR A 72 -15.05 -16.85 -27.25
CA TYR A 72 -15.33 -15.70 -28.12
C TYR A 72 -14.24 -15.41 -29.16
N GLY A 73 -13.10 -16.10 -29.08
CA GLY A 73 -11.92 -15.86 -29.91
C GLY A 73 -10.88 -14.94 -29.27
N GLU A 74 -9.72 -14.86 -29.92
CA GLU A 74 -8.57 -14.05 -29.46
C GLU A 74 -8.94 -12.59 -29.19
N VAL A 75 -8.50 -12.07 -28.05
CA VAL A 75 -8.67 -10.66 -27.68
C VAL A 75 -7.44 -9.86 -28.10
N ARG A 76 -7.63 -8.68 -28.68
CA ARG A 76 -6.51 -7.84 -29.16
C ARG A 76 -5.55 -7.42 -28.03
N TYR A 77 -6.09 -7.07 -26.87
CA TYR A 77 -5.37 -6.78 -25.63
C TYR A 77 -6.32 -6.84 -24.43
N VAL A 78 -5.72 -6.98 -23.25
CA VAL A 78 -6.39 -7.00 -21.93
C VAL A 78 -5.92 -5.80 -21.10
N MET A 79 -6.88 -4.97 -20.67
CA MET A 79 -6.62 -3.85 -19.76
C MET A 79 -7.11 -4.18 -18.35
N GLY A 80 -6.37 -3.79 -17.32
CA GLY A 80 -6.82 -3.82 -15.93
C GLY A 80 -7.26 -2.45 -15.42
N ASN A 81 -8.28 -2.40 -14.57
CA ASN A 81 -8.64 -1.19 -13.80
C ASN A 81 -9.11 -1.53 -12.39
N GLY A 82 -8.95 -0.58 -11.46
CA GLY A 82 -9.41 -0.73 -10.07
C GLY A 82 -8.74 0.23 -9.09
N CYS A 83 -9.48 0.59 -8.04
CA CYS A 83 -9.04 1.46 -6.94
C CYS A 83 -8.53 0.62 -5.76
N SER A 84 -7.53 1.10 -5.02
CA SER A 84 -7.15 0.54 -3.72
C SER A 84 -6.73 -0.93 -3.82
N GLY A 85 -7.45 -1.89 -3.21
CA GLY A 85 -7.26 -3.32 -3.45
C GLY A 85 -7.24 -3.73 -4.93
N GLY A 86 -8.00 -3.03 -5.78
CA GLY A 86 -8.00 -3.26 -7.22
C GLY A 86 -6.73 -2.75 -7.92
N SER A 87 -6.10 -1.71 -7.37
CA SER A 87 -4.76 -1.28 -7.82
C SER A 87 -3.69 -2.32 -7.44
N ILE A 88 -3.79 -2.88 -6.23
CA ILE A 88 -2.92 -3.99 -5.80
C ILE A 88 -3.10 -5.19 -6.75
N GLY A 89 -4.34 -5.58 -7.04
CA GLY A 89 -4.63 -6.74 -7.88
C GLY A 89 -4.01 -6.66 -9.27
N GLN A 90 -4.16 -5.54 -9.97
CA GLN A 90 -3.60 -5.37 -11.31
C GLN A 90 -2.08 -5.19 -11.31
N LEU A 91 -1.50 -4.48 -10.33
CA LEU A 91 -0.05 -4.28 -10.22
C LEU A 91 0.67 -5.58 -9.85
N THR A 92 0.13 -6.31 -8.86
CA THR A 92 0.67 -7.63 -8.50
C THR A 92 0.46 -8.64 -9.61
N ALA A 93 -0.65 -8.61 -10.36
CA ALA A 93 -0.81 -9.47 -11.55
C ALA A 93 0.26 -9.19 -12.63
N ALA A 94 0.54 -7.91 -12.92
CA ALA A 94 1.60 -7.51 -13.85
C ALA A 94 3.01 -7.86 -13.35
N SER A 95 3.20 -7.90 -12.03
CA SER A 95 4.44 -8.34 -11.39
C SER A 95 4.60 -9.87 -11.39
N ILE A 96 3.56 -10.62 -11.04
CA ILE A 96 3.57 -12.09 -10.92
C ILE A 96 3.64 -12.74 -12.31
N PHE A 97 2.77 -12.33 -13.24
CA PHE A 97 2.72 -12.83 -14.62
C PHE A 97 2.85 -11.68 -15.63
N PRO A 98 4.08 -11.18 -15.91
CA PRO A 98 4.31 -10.13 -16.89
C PRO A 98 3.74 -10.49 -18.27
N GLY A 99 2.95 -9.58 -18.85
CA GLY A 99 2.26 -9.81 -20.13
C GLY A 99 0.88 -10.45 -20.03
N LEU A 100 0.41 -10.81 -18.83
CA LEU A 100 -0.98 -11.25 -18.64
C LEU A 100 -1.97 -10.14 -18.96
N LEU A 101 -1.70 -8.95 -18.39
CA LEU A 101 -2.36 -7.68 -18.69
C LEU A 101 -1.46 -6.89 -19.65
N ASP A 102 -2.03 -6.39 -20.74
CA ASP A 102 -1.27 -5.61 -21.73
C ASP A 102 -1.12 -4.15 -21.30
N GLY A 103 -1.98 -3.64 -20.42
CA GLY A 103 -1.92 -2.30 -19.84
C GLY A 103 -2.81 -2.19 -18.59
N ILE A 104 -2.46 -1.31 -17.65
CA ILE A 104 -3.15 -1.18 -16.37
C ILE A 104 -3.45 0.27 -15.99
N GLN A 105 -4.58 0.47 -15.32
CA GLN A 105 -5.10 1.77 -14.91
C GLN A 105 -5.37 1.76 -13.40
N PRO A 106 -4.32 1.72 -12.56
CA PRO A 106 -4.48 1.75 -11.12
C PRO A 106 -5.02 3.11 -10.69
N THR A 107 -5.93 3.10 -9.72
CA THR A 107 -6.43 4.32 -9.08
C THR A 107 -6.29 4.17 -7.56
N CYS A 108 -6.20 5.30 -6.83
CA CYS A 108 -6.01 5.25 -5.37
C CYS A 108 -4.82 4.33 -4.98
N THR A 109 -3.74 4.42 -5.76
CA THR A 109 -2.78 3.33 -5.99
C THR A 109 -2.06 2.84 -4.72
N TYR A 110 -1.91 1.53 -4.59
CA TYR A 110 -0.93 0.85 -3.75
C TYR A 110 -0.13 -0.15 -4.60
N PRO A 111 1.22 -0.13 -4.56
CA PRO A 111 2.03 -1.05 -5.36
C PRO A 111 1.73 -2.54 -5.11
N ASP A 112 1.57 -2.92 -3.84
CA ASP A 112 1.21 -4.27 -3.41
C ASP A 112 0.71 -4.27 -1.95
N ALA A 113 0.20 -5.42 -1.50
CA ALA A 113 -0.35 -5.57 -0.14
C ALA A 113 0.73 -5.68 0.95
N GLU A 114 1.87 -6.30 0.67
CA GLU A 114 2.91 -6.58 1.67
C GLU A 114 3.60 -5.29 2.13
N THR A 115 3.96 -4.45 1.18
CA THR A 115 4.59 -3.15 1.43
C THR A 115 3.60 -2.11 1.96
N THR A 116 2.32 -2.22 1.59
CA THR A 116 1.26 -1.46 2.28
C THR A 116 1.15 -1.90 3.75
N GLY A 117 1.30 -3.20 4.02
CA GLY A 117 1.32 -3.78 5.36
C GLY A 117 2.41 -3.22 6.28
N ILE A 118 3.52 -2.71 5.73
CA ILE A 118 4.57 -2.04 6.51
C ILE A 118 3.98 -0.82 7.23
N GLU A 119 3.30 0.07 6.51
CA GLU A 119 2.70 1.27 7.09
C GLU A 119 1.56 0.92 8.05
N VAL A 120 0.75 -0.09 7.73
CA VAL A 120 -0.31 -0.58 8.64
C VAL A 120 0.29 -1.03 9.97
N GLY A 121 1.35 -1.85 9.93
CA GLY A 121 2.05 -2.36 11.12
C GLY A 121 2.75 -1.25 11.91
N ASP A 122 3.47 -0.37 11.21
CA ASP A 122 4.17 0.77 11.81
C ASP A 122 3.18 1.73 12.50
N CYS A 123 2.07 2.07 11.84
CA CYS A 123 1.01 2.88 12.44
C CYS A 123 0.37 2.18 13.65
N ALA A 124 0.17 0.85 13.61
CA ALA A 124 -0.42 0.13 14.75
C ALA A 124 0.43 0.22 16.02
N VAL A 125 1.75 0.09 15.91
CA VAL A 125 2.66 0.22 17.06
C VAL A 125 2.81 1.67 17.51
N LEU A 126 2.84 2.63 16.58
CA LEU A 126 2.93 4.06 16.89
C LEU A 126 1.69 4.57 17.64
N VAL A 127 0.49 4.25 17.15
CA VAL A 127 -0.76 4.66 17.79
C VAL A 127 -0.88 4.03 19.18
N ARG A 128 -0.42 2.78 19.36
CA ARG A 128 -0.34 2.15 20.69
C ARG A 128 0.59 2.92 21.62
N PHE A 129 1.79 3.28 21.15
CA PHE A 129 2.74 4.04 21.93
C PHE A 129 2.15 5.40 22.34
N TYR A 130 1.49 6.11 21.43
CA TYR A 130 0.83 7.38 21.73
C TYR A 130 -0.33 7.24 22.74
N ALA A 131 -1.05 6.12 22.70
CA ALA A 131 -2.12 5.83 23.63
C ALA A 131 -1.61 5.41 25.02
N SER A 132 -0.30 5.21 25.22
CA SER A 132 0.27 4.84 26.51
C SER A 132 0.13 6.00 27.51
N SER A 133 -0.66 5.77 28.56
CA SER A 133 -1.00 6.79 29.55
C SER A 133 0.16 7.16 30.49
N SER A 134 1.25 6.37 30.51
CA SER A 134 2.41 6.61 31.38
C SER A 134 3.65 7.11 30.66
N THR A 135 3.90 6.69 29.41
CA THR A 135 5.17 7.02 28.73
C THR A 135 5.00 8.23 27.82
N TRP A 136 4.13 8.14 26.82
CA TRP A 136 3.90 9.26 25.90
C TRP A 136 3.25 10.46 26.60
N ALA A 137 2.26 10.21 27.47
CA ALA A 137 1.60 11.27 28.22
C ALA A 137 2.59 12.10 29.07
N THR A 138 3.59 11.46 29.69
CA THR A 138 4.62 12.14 30.47
C THR A 138 5.54 13.00 29.60
N LEU A 139 5.95 12.51 28.42
CA LEU A 139 6.73 13.32 27.47
C LEU A 139 5.98 14.55 26.99
N MET A 140 4.65 14.45 26.88
CA MET A 140 3.78 15.51 26.39
C MET A 140 3.26 16.43 27.49
N ASN A 141 3.68 16.26 28.76
CA ASN A 141 3.19 17.07 29.87
C ASN A 141 3.40 18.58 29.61
N GLY A 142 2.35 19.37 29.81
CA GLY A 142 2.36 20.82 29.56
C GLY A 142 2.22 21.24 28.09
N LYS A 143 2.06 20.31 27.14
CA LYS A 143 1.77 20.62 25.72
C LYS A 143 0.28 20.66 25.44
N THR A 144 -0.12 21.50 24.49
CA THR A 144 -1.46 21.54 23.92
C THR A 144 -1.72 20.34 23.01
N VAL A 145 -3.00 20.04 22.74
CA VAL A 145 -3.39 18.96 21.82
C VAL A 145 -2.80 19.17 20.42
N ASP A 146 -2.75 20.41 19.93
CA ASP A 146 -2.20 20.72 18.61
C ASP A 146 -0.69 20.49 18.53
N GLU A 147 0.06 20.87 19.56
CA GLU A 147 1.50 20.58 19.65
C GLU A 147 1.77 19.06 19.69
N VAL A 148 0.97 18.31 20.44
CA VAL A 148 1.08 16.85 20.51
C VAL A 148 0.76 16.22 19.15
N ASN A 149 -0.30 16.67 18.49
CA ASN A 149 -0.70 16.16 17.18
C ASN A 149 0.31 16.51 16.09
N ALA A 150 0.95 17.68 16.14
CA ALA A 150 2.04 18.04 15.24
C ALA A 150 3.25 17.11 15.40
N LYS A 151 3.58 16.72 16.63
CA LYS A 151 4.64 15.72 16.90
C LYS A 151 4.28 14.34 16.36
N LYS A 152 3.04 13.87 16.59
CA LYS A 152 2.53 12.61 16.02
C LYS A 152 2.60 12.63 14.49
N ALA A 153 2.17 13.72 13.86
CA ALA A 153 2.23 13.89 12.41
C ALA A 153 3.67 13.80 11.89
N ALA A 154 4.62 14.49 12.54
CA ALA A 154 6.03 14.46 12.17
C ALA A 154 6.66 13.05 12.30
N ILE A 155 6.32 12.31 13.36
CA ILE A 155 6.80 10.92 13.55
C ILE A 155 6.16 9.98 12.51
N ASN A 156 4.87 10.12 12.26
CA ASN A 156 4.15 9.32 11.28
C ASN A 156 4.60 9.62 9.85
N GLY A 157 5.04 10.84 9.56
CA GLY A 157 5.34 11.32 8.21
C GLY A 157 4.12 11.77 7.42
N HIS A 158 2.93 11.69 8.01
CA HIS A 158 1.65 11.99 7.37
C HIS A 158 1.32 13.49 7.49
N VAL A 159 0.26 13.93 6.79
CA VAL A 159 -0.33 15.28 6.94
C VAL A 159 -0.67 15.56 8.41
N ASP A 160 -1.28 14.58 9.08
CA ASP A 160 -1.62 14.65 10.48
C ASP A 160 -1.72 13.23 11.11
N GLN A 161 -2.02 13.17 12.41
CA GLN A 161 -2.07 11.90 13.16
C GLN A 161 -3.18 10.94 12.67
N THR A 162 -4.22 11.46 12.02
CA THR A 162 -5.42 10.69 11.68
C THR A 162 -5.17 9.64 10.60
N GLY A 163 -4.13 9.79 9.78
CA GLY A 163 -3.79 8.76 8.79
C GLY A 163 -3.38 7.43 9.43
N CYS A 164 -2.58 7.46 10.51
CA CYS A 164 -2.29 6.24 11.25
C CYS A 164 -3.51 5.71 12.02
N HIS A 165 -4.38 6.59 12.53
CA HIS A 165 -5.65 6.14 13.13
C HIS A 165 -6.56 5.45 12.10
N ALA A 166 -6.59 5.94 10.87
CA ALA A 166 -7.33 5.35 9.78
C ALA A 166 -6.80 3.94 9.46
N TRP A 167 -5.48 3.77 9.35
CA TRP A 167 -4.87 2.45 9.17
C TRP A 167 -5.20 1.47 10.29
N VAL A 168 -5.16 1.94 11.55
CA VAL A 168 -5.55 1.14 12.71
C VAL A 168 -7.02 0.69 12.59
N ASN A 169 -7.92 1.61 12.29
CA ASN A 169 -9.36 1.32 12.25
C ASN A 169 -9.77 0.43 11.08
N LEU A 170 -9.11 0.56 9.93
CA LEU A 170 -9.53 -0.10 8.70
C LEU A 170 -8.80 -1.44 8.48
N PHE A 171 -7.48 -1.51 8.75
CA PHE A 171 -6.66 -2.62 8.25
C PHE A 171 -5.78 -3.31 9.30
N SER A 172 -5.48 -2.71 10.46
CA SER A 172 -4.60 -3.37 11.46
C SER A 172 -5.15 -4.70 11.98
N ASN A 173 -6.46 -4.88 11.96
CA ASN A 173 -7.12 -6.09 12.43
C ASN A 173 -7.09 -7.25 11.39
N LEU A 174 -6.79 -7.00 10.12
CA LEU A 174 -6.76 -8.05 9.09
C LEU A 174 -5.61 -9.05 9.28
N GLY A 175 -4.55 -8.65 9.99
CA GLY A 175 -3.45 -9.54 10.34
C GLY A 175 -3.80 -10.54 11.45
N ARG A 176 -4.97 -10.40 12.11
CA ARG A 176 -5.38 -11.27 13.21
C ARG A 176 -6.03 -12.55 12.66
N PRO A 177 -5.51 -13.73 13.01
CA PRO A 177 -6.05 -14.99 12.52
C PRO A 177 -7.36 -15.35 13.23
N GLY A 178 -8.25 -16.01 12.48
CA GLY A 178 -9.42 -16.69 13.00
C GLY A 178 -10.37 -15.79 13.78
N ASN A 179 -10.68 -16.17 15.02
CA ASN A 179 -11.59 -15.42 15.88
C ASN A 179 -10.82 -14.38 16.70
N TYR A 180 -11.20 -13.11 16.58
CA TYR A 180 -10.57 -12.00 17.30
C TYR A 180 -11.58 -10.91 17.67
N THR A 181 -11.26 -10.12 18.70
CA THR A 181 -11.99 -8.88 19.00
C THR A 181 -11.30 -7.72 18.28
N PRO A 182 -11.97 -7.01 17.37
CA PRO A 182 -11.36 -5.87 16.68
C PRO A 182 -11.04 -4.75 17.66
N MET A 183 -9.89 -4.09 17.46
CA MET A 183 -9.49 -2.90 18.20
C MET A 183 -9.44 -1.70 17.27
N GLY A 184 -9.84 -0.52 17.73
CA GLY A 184 -9.83 0.70 16.95
C GLY A 184 -9.63 1.96 17.80
N VAL A 185 -9.19 3.03 17.16
CA VAL A 185 -9.13 4.39 17.70
C VAL A 185 -10.53 4.98 17.72
N LEU A 186 -11.01 5.31 18.93
CA LEU A 186 -12.31 5.91 19.17
C LEU A 186 -12.31 7.43 18.95
N ASP A 187 -11.20 8.09 19.31
CA ASP A 187 -11.09 9.55 19.31
C ASP A 187 -9.74 9.96 18.69
N ASP A 188 -9.82 10.81 17.66
CA ASP A 188 -8.65 11.23 16.87
C ASP A 188 -7.74 12.24 17.57
N ASN A 189 -8.19 12.88 18.64
CA ASN A 189 -7.36 13.81 19.43
C ASN A 189 -6.50 13.04 20.43
N THR A 190 -7.14 12.12 21.16
CA THR A 190 -6.50 11.33 22.21
C THR A 190 -5.73 10.13 21.62
N GLY A 191 -6.21 9.55 20.53
CA GLY A 191 -5.71 8.27 20.01
C GLY A 191 -6.16 7.07 20.83
N GLN A 192 -7.21 7.20 21.66
CA GLN A 192 -7.68 6.15 22.56
C GLN A 192 -8.08 4.89 21.77
N ILE A 193 -7.41 3.76 22.05
CA ILE A 193 -7.71 2.47 21.45
C ILE A 193 -8.70 1.70 22.34
N VAL A 194 -9.79 1.21 21.75
CA VAL A 194 -10.84 0.41 22.42
C VAL A 194 -11.26 -0.79 21.57
N PRO A 195 -11.86 -1.83 22.16
CA PRO A 195 -12.59 -2.83 21.39
C PRO A 195 -13.71 -2.18 20.57
N VAL A 196 -13.83 -2.52 19.28
CA VAL A 196 -14.84 -1.96 18.37
C VAL A 196 -15.66 -3.07 17.72
N GLY A 197 -16.99 -2.92 17.77
CA GLY A 197 -17.93 -3.89 17.20
C GLY A 197 -17.96 -5.25 17.90
N ALA A 198 -18.61 -6.22 17.27
CA ALA A 198 -18.66 -7.60 17.75
C ALA A 198 -17.35 -8.35 17.41
N PRO A 199 -17.00 -9.41 18.17
CA PRO A 199 -15.93 -10.33 17.78
C PRO A 199 -16.11 -10.80 16.33
N ARG A 200 -15.01 -10.78 15.58
CA ARG A 200 -14.97 -11.16 14.17
C ARG A 200 -14.34 -12.52 14.00
N ASN A 201 -14.82 -13.21 12.99
CA ASN A 201 -14.25 -14.43 12.47
C ASN A 201 -13.68 -14.09 11.09
N ASN A 202 -12.36 -13.97 10.99
CA ASN A 202 -11.69 -13.54 9.75
C ASN A 202 -11.91 -14.54 8.60
N CYS A 203 -12.23 -15.79 8.91
CA CYS A 203 -12.53 -16.82 7.94
C CYS A 203 -13.98 -16.80 7.43
N ALA A 204 -14.92 -16.22 8.18
CA ALA A 204 -16.36 -16.44 8.00
C ALA A 204 -16.76 -17.93 7.91
N LEU A 205 -16.03 -18.83 8.56
CA LEU A 205 -16.36 -20.27 8.63
C LEU A 205 -17.09 -20.61 9.94
N PRO A 206 -17.74 -21.78 10.08
CA PRO A 206 -18.24 -22.22 11.38
C PRO A 206 -17.16 -22.15 12.47
N ALA A 207 -17.49 -21.68 13.67
CA ALA A 207 -16.51 -21.42 14.73
C ALA A 207 -15.68 -22.66 15.11
N SER A 208 -16.21 -23.87 14.91
CA SER A 208 -15.52 -25.15 15.12
C SER A 208 -14.36 -25.42 14.15
N MET A 209 -14.29 -24.71 13.02
CA MET A 209 -13.26 -24.84 12.00
C MET A 209 -12.17 -23.78 12.09
N VAL A 210 -12.42 -22.68 12.81
CA VAL A 210 -11.62 -21.47 12.76
C VAL A 210 -10.60 -21.45 13.88
N TYR A 211 -9.41 -20.93 13.58
CA TYR A 211 -8.35 -20.78 14.55
C TYR A 211 -8.82 -20.01 15.78
N ASN A 212 -8.57 -20.60 16.94
CA ASN A 212 -8.63 -19.95 18.23
C ASN A 212 -7.44 -20.47 19.04
N PRO A 213 -6.59 -19.60 19.60
CA PRO A 213 -5.35 -20.02 20.26
C PRO A 213 -5.59 -20.97 21.45
N VAL A 214 -6.78 -20.95 22.05
CA VAL A 214 -7.13 -21.77 23.22
C VAL A 214 -7.99 -22.97 22.82
N THR A 215 -9.08 -22.75 22.09
CA THR A 215 -10.10 -23.77 21.86
C THR A 215 -9.96 -24.53 20.54
N LYS A 216 -9.22 -23.99 19.57
CA LYS A 216 -9.00 -24.60 18.25
C LYS A 216 -7.67 -24.14 17.63
N PRO A 217 -6.53 -24.49 18.24
CA PRO A 217 -5.21 -23.97 17.81
C PRO A 217 -4.76 -24.50 16.44
N ASP A 218 -5.40 -25.56 15.94
CA ASP A 218 -5.19 -26.16 14.62
C ASP A 218 -6.24 -25.72 13.58
N GLY A 219 -7.10 -24.77 13.92
CA GLY A 219 -8.13 -24.25 13.02
C GLY A 219 -7.59 -23.43 11.85
N VAL A 220 -8.45 -23.16 10.88
CA VAL A 220 -8.13 -22.31 9.72
C VAL A 220 -7.90 -20.87 10.20
N ARG A 221 -6.75 -20.30 9.83
CA ARG A 221 -6.30 -18.99 10.34
C ARG A 221 -6.79 -17.79 9.52
N CYS A 222 -6.87 -17.92 8.19
CA CYS A 222 -7.38 -16.87 7.30
C CYS A 222 -6.73 -15.49 7.45
N THR A 223 -5.41 -15.44 7.67
CA THR A 223 -4.65 -14.22 7.39
C THR A 223 -4.27 -14.19 5.91
N GLY A 224 -3.78 -13.04 5.41
CA GLY A 224 -3.26 -12.94 4.04
C GLY A 224 -2.20 -14.01 3.72
N PRO A 225 -1.11 -14.11 4.51
CA PRO A 225 -0.10 -15.16 4.35
C PRO A 225 -0.66 -16.58 4.48
N ASP A 226 -1.54 -16.84 5.46
CA ASP A 226 -2.15 -18.17 5.63
C ASP A 226 -3.02 -18.58 4.43
N HIS A 227 -3.61 -17.62 3.72
CA HIS A 227 -4.36 -17.89 2.50
C HIS A 227 -3.43 -18.29 1.34
N ALA A 228 -2.22 -17.74 1.30
CA ALA A 228 -1.19 -18.03 0.31
C ALA A 228 -0.08 -18.93 0.86
N VAL A 229 -0.36 -19.79 1.85
CA VAL A 229 0.66 -20.61 2.55
C VAL A 229 1.48 -21.51 1.62
N ALA A 230 0.92 -21.92 0.48
CA ALA A 230 1.64 -22.68 -0.54
C ALA A 230 2.81 -21.88 -1.17
N ILE A 231 2.72 -20.55 -1.14
CA ILE A 231 3.74 -19.64 -1.66
C ILE A 231 4.67 -19.19 -0.52
N TYR A 232 4.10 -18.73 0.60
CA TYR A 232 4.88 -18.21 1.73
C TYR A 232 5.68 -19.30 2.45
N GLY A 233 5.22 -20.56 2.36
CA GLY A 233 5.70 -21.65 3.20
C GLY A 233 5.15 -21.57 4.62
N LYS A 234 5.38 -22.62 5.41
CA LYS A 234 4.99 -22.68 6.83
C LYS A 234 6.17 -22.30 7.72
N ALA A 235 5.87 -21.55 8.77
CA ALA A 235 6.87 -21.28 9.80
C ALA A 235 7.21 -22.56 10.57
N LYS A 236 8.50 -22.76 10.82
CA LYS A 236 9.07 -24.00 11.36
C LYS A 236 8.36 -24.45 12.65
N GLY A 237 7.85 -25.68 12.66
CA GLY A 237 7.19 -26.27 13.83
C GLY A 237 5.79 -25.73 14.11
N THR A 238 5.19 -24.97 13.19
CA THR A 238 3.86 -24.37 13.35
C THR A 238 2.95 -24.70 12.16
N ASN A 239 1.65 -24.39 12.29
CA ASN A 239 0.67 -24.50 11.21
C ASN A 239 0.36 -23.17 10.51
N ARG A 240 1.04 -22.08 10.88
CA ARG A 240 0.88 -20.76 10.25
C ARG A 240 1.83 -20.61 9.06
N ALA A 241 1.45 -19.75 8.12
CA ALA A 241 2.37 -19.26 7.11
C ALA A 241 3.52 -18.45 7.72
N ASN A 242 4.62 -18.35 6.99
CA ASN A 242 5.69 -17.40 7.30
C ASN A 242 5.15 -15.96 7.29
N THR A 243 5.57 -15.14 8.26
CA THR A 243 5.24 -13.70 8.29
C THR A 243 6.37 -12.86 7.71
N THR A 244 6.00 -11.77 7.03
CA THR A 244 6.89 -10.75 6.47
C THR A 244 7.00 -9.51 7.37
N THR A 245 6.27 -9.47 8.49
CA THR A 245 6.24 -8.32 9.40
C THR A 245 7.54 -8.20 10.19
N ASP A 246 8.25 -7.08 10.02
CA ASP A 246 9.49 -6.79 10.74
C ASP A 246 9.60 -5.31 11.12
N ASN A 247 10.08 -5.04 12.34
CA ASN A 247 10.51 -3.70 12.73
C ASN A 247 11.82 -3.69 13.54
N VAL A 248 12.64 -4.74 13.42
CA VAL A 248 13.97 -4.78 14.03
C VAL A 248 14.87 -3.76 13.34
N GLY A 249 15.61 -2.98 14.13
CA GLY A 249 16.51 -1.93 13.61
C GLY A 249 15.82 -0.66 13.10
N VAL A 250 14.49 -0.61 13.07
CA VAL A 250 13.73 0.56 12.61
C VAL A 250 13.75 1.65 13.68
N GLN A 251 14.24 2.83 13.30
CA GLN A 251 14.35 4.00 14.16
C GLN A 251 13.16 4.95 13.95
N TYR A 252 12.03 4.66 14.58
CA TYR A 252 10.82 5.48 14.41
C TYR A 252 11.08 6.92 14.82
N GLY A 253 10.60 7.87 14.01
CA GLY A 253 10.75 9.30 14.26
C GLY A 253 12.14 9.88 13.93
N LEU A 254 13.06 9.14 13.30
CA LEU A 254 14.43 9.62 13.02
C LEU A 254 14.46 10.97 12.28
N LYS A 255 13.76 11.11 11.16
CA LYS A 255 13.70 12.39 10.42
C LYS A 255 12.97 13.50 11.21
N ALA A 256 12.00 13.15 12.06
CA ALA A 256 11.33 14.11 12.94
C ALA A 256 12.27 14.62 14.04
N PHE A 257 13.15 13.76 14.54
CA PHE A 257 14.21 14.12 15.47
C PHE A 257 15.24 15.02 14.80
N LEU A 258 15.76 14.62 13.64
CA LEU A 258 16.79 15.37 12.90
C LEU A 258 16.32 16.76 12.44
N SER A 259 15.01 16.95 12.24
CA SER A 259 14.42 18.26 11.92
C SER A 259 14.12 19.11 13.16
N GLY A 260 14.27 18.58 14.37
CA GLY A 260 13.92 19.24 15.62
C GLY A 260 12.42 19.25 15.96
N ALA A 261 11.58 18.53 15.19
CA ALA A 261 10.15 18.40 15.48
C ALA A 261 9.89 17.62 16.78
N ILE A 262 10.77 16.68 17.11
CA ILE A 262 10.81 16.00 18.41
C ILE A 262 12.17 16.14 19.08
N THR A 263 12.18 16.10 20.41
CA THR A 263 13.41 16.24 21.20
C THR A 263 14.25 14.95 21.17
N PRO A 264 15.55 15.02 21.51
CA PRO A 264 16.37 13.82 21.73
C PRO A 264 15.71 12.79 22.65
N GLU A 265 15.09 13.25 23.75
CA GLU A 265 14.44 12.38 24.73
C GLU A 265 13.17 11.74 24.18
N GLU A 266 12.34 12.51 23.46
CA GLU A 266 11.14 11.98 22.80
C GLU A 266 11.50 10.88 21.80
N PHE A 267 12.61 11.04 21.06
CA PHE A 267 13.10 10.04 20.09
C PHE A 267 13.64 8.76 20.74
N VAL A 268 14.45 8.88 21.80
CA VAL A 268 15.00 7.72 22.52
C VAL A 268 13.88 6.93 23.20
N VAL A 269 13.02 7.61 23.96
CA VAL A 269 11.91 6.97 24.69
C VAL A 269 10.91 6.30 23.74
N LEU A 270 10.64 6.92 22.58
CA LEU A 270 9.85 6.29 21.51
C LEU A 270 10.44 4.94 21.12
N ASN A 271 11.73 4.88 20.81
CA ASN A 271 12.36 3.65 20.32
C ASN A 271 12.57 2.59 21.40
N GLU A 272 12.71 2.99 22.66
CA GLU A 272 12.72 2.10 23.83
C GLU A 272 11.37 1.40 24.06
N ASN A 273 10.26 2.05 23.69
CA ASN A 273 8.91 1.64 24.11
C ASN A 273 7.96 1.31 22.95
N ILE A 274 8.43 1.33 21.70
CA ILE A 274 7.55 1.12 20.54
C ILE A 274 7.02 -0.33 20.45
N GLY A 275 7.83 -1.30 20.85
CA GLY A 275 7.50 -2.72 20.75
C GLY A 275 7.21 -3.18 19.32
N GLY A 276 6.27 -4.12 19.20
CA GLY A 276 5.97 -4.83 17.97
C GLY A 276 4.67 -5.62 18.08
N VAL A 277 4.52 -6.60 17.20
CA VAL A 277 3.44 -7.59 17.20
C VAL A 277 3.99 -9.00 17.05
N ASP A 278 3.28 -9.97 17.62
CA ASP A 278 3.55 -11.40 17.39
C ASP A 278 2.98 -11.87 16.05
N ALA A 279 3.14 -13.16 15.75
CA ALA A 279 2.69 -13.76 14.51
C ALA A 279 1.16 -13.84 14.33
N ASP A 280 0.39 -13.53 15.38
CA ASP A 280 -1.07 -13.42 15.36
C ASP A 280 -1.51 -11.95 15.35
N SER A 281 -0.59 -11.01 15.10
CA SER A 281 -0.80 -9.56 15.18
C SER A 281 -1.26 -9.07 16.57
N ASN A 282 -0.93 -9.84 17.63
CA ASN A 282 -1.10 -9.35 18.98
C ASN A 282 0.08 -8.46 19.37
N PRO A 283 -0.16 -7.35 20.07
CA PRO A 283 0.88 -6.44 20.49
C PRO A 283 1.86 -7.07 21.49
N THR A 284 3.13 -6.75 21.37
CA THR A 284 4.18 -7.19 22.29
C THR A 284 5.14 -6.05 22.62
N THR A 285 5.89 -6.18 23.72
CA THR A 285 6.97 -5.25 24.07
C THR A 285 8.23 -5.49 23.24
N ALA A 286 8.38 -6.69 22.66
CA ALA A 286 9.47 -7.00 21.74
C ALA A 286 9.14 -6.47 20.33
N ARG A 287 10.19 -6.21 19.54
CA ARG A 287 10.04 -5.87 18.12
C ARG A 287 9.54 -7.09 17.33
N SER A 288 8.81 -6.84 16.26
CA SER A 288 8.34 -7.88 15.34
C SER A 288 9.50 -8.43 14.52
N HIS A 289 9.58 -9.76 14.40
CA HIS A 289 10.57 -10.45 13.58
C HIS A 289 9.87 -11.17 12.41
N ALA A 290 10.30 -10.89 11.19
CA ALA A 290 9.87 -11.65 10.03
C ALA A 290 10.49 -13.05 10.02
N ASP A 291 9.78 -14.02 9.44
CA ASP A 291 10.35 -15.34 9.15
C ASP A 291 11.18 -15.25 7.85
N PRO A 292 12.50 -15.56 7.87
CA PRO A 292 13.39 -15.34 6.72
C PRO A 292 12.94 -16.03 5.43
N ASP A 293 12.38 -17.24 5.54
CA ASP A 293 11.92 -18.03 4.38
C ASP A 293 10.74 -17.36 3.68
N GLY A 294 9.86 -16.67 4.43
CA GLY A 294 8.73 -15.93 3.86
C GLY A 294 9.17 -14.71 3.06
N LEU A 295 10.21 -14.01 3.52
CA LEU A 295 10.75 -12.82 2.83
C LEU A 295 11.22 -13.17 1.41
N ALA A 296 12.07 -14.20 1.28
CA ALA A 296 12.58 -14.61 -0.02
C ALA A 296 11.46 -15.11 -0.96
N ALA A 297 10.45 -15.78 -0.40
CA ALA A 297 9.32 -16.29 -1.18
C ALA A 297 8.48 -15.17 -1.80
N VAL A 298 8.13 -14.13 -1.03
CA VAL A 298 7.27 -13.04 -1.54
C VAL A 298 7.95 -12.17 -2.60
N TYR A 299 9.26 -11.95 -2.49
CA TYR A 299 10.03 -11.28 -3.53
C TYR A 299 10.08 -12.13 -4.81
N ARG A 300 10.49 -13.39 -4.70
CA ARG A 300 10.60 -14.29 -5.87
C ARG A 300 9.27 -14.54 -6.57
N ALA A 301 8.19 -14.59 -5.80
CA ALA A 301 6.85 -14.78 -6.34
C ALA A 301 6.30 -13.52 -7.05
N GLY A 302 6.97 -12.37 -6.97
CA GLY A 302 6.47 -11.10 -7.49
C GLY A 302 5.31 -10.50 -6.69
N ILE A 303 5.06 -10.98 -5.47
CA ILE A 303 4.01 -10.47 -4.57
C ILE A 303 4.37 -9.07 -4.08
N VAL A 304 5.63 -8.85 -3.72
CA VAL A 304 6.18 -7.49 -3.66
C VAL A 304 6.39 -7.04 -5.10
N SER A 305 5.65 -6.03 -5.54
CA SER A 305 5.63 -5.67 -6.96
C SER A 305 7.01 -5.22 -7.45
N ASP A 306 7.52 -5.93 -8.45
CA ASP A 306 8.87 -5.78 -8.99
C ASP A 306 8.92 -4.75 -10.14
N GLY A 307 9.92 -3.86 -10.09
CA GLY A 307 10.07 -2.77 -11.06
C GLY A 307 10.43 -3.25 -12.46
N HIS A 308 11.19 -4.34 -12.61
CA HIS A 308 11.55 -4.91 -13.92
C HIS A 308 10.35 -5.55 -14.60
N HIS A 309 9.51 -6.23 -13.82
CA HIS A 309 8.28 -6.85 -14.32
C HIS A 309 7.22 -5.81 -14.66
N LEU A 310 7.03 -4.80 -13.81
CA LEU A 310 6.10 -3.71 -14.06
C LEU A 310 6.47 -2.87 -15.30
N ALA A 311 7.76 -2.74 -15.64
CA ALA A 311 8.22 -2.03 -16.84
C ALA A 311 7.68 -2.63 -18.16
N LYS A 312 7.24 -3.89 -18.13
CA LYS A 312 6.65 -4.61 -19.27
C LYS A 312 5.16 -4.30 -19.48
N THR A 313 4.61 -3.36 -18.73
CA THR A 313 3.18 -2.98 -18.81
C THR A 313 3.05 -1.45 -18.80
N PRO A 314 2.34 -0.83 -19.75
CA PRO A 314 1.89 0.56 -19.65
C PRO A 314 1.00 0.78 -18.42
N ILE A 315 1.23 1.86 -17.69
CA ILE A 315 0.56 2.21 -16.43
C ILE A 315 0.05 3.65 -16.52
N LEU A 316 -1.28 3.82 -16.43
CA LEU A 316 -1.93 5.13 -16.25
C LEU A 316 -2.49 5.22 -14.83
N ASP A 317 -1.74 5.86 -13.93
CA ASP A 317 -2.07 6.01 -12.52
C ASP A 317 -2.93 7.26 -12.27
N LEU A 318 -4.16 7.04 -11.76
CA LEU A 318 -5.07 8.11 -11.36
C LEU A 318 -5.02 8.30 -9.84
N ARG A 319 -4.38 9.39 -9.41
CA ARG A 319 -4.16 9.71 -8.00
C ARG A 319 -5.09 10.82 -7.53
N GLY A 320 -6.19 10.43 -6.87
CA GLY A 320 -7.01 11.34 -6.07
C GLY A 320 -6.45 11.57 -4.67
N TYR A 321 -7.03 12.51 -3.93
CA TYR A 321 -6.61 12.89 -2.58
C TYR A 321 -7.33 12.09 -1.49
N ASP A 322 -6.58 11.63 -0.46
CA ASP A 322 -7.11 10.93 0.72
C ASP A 322 -6.11 10.88 1.89
N ASP A 323 -5.24 11.89 2.05
CA ASP A 323 -4.12 11.79 3.01
C ASP A 323 -4.51 12.00 4.50
N THR A 324 -5.74 12.45 4.78
CA THR A 324 -6.26 12.69 6.15
C THR A 324 -7.76 12.46 6.24
N LYS A 325 -8.22 12.02 7.42
CA LYS A 325 -9.66 11.92 7.76
C LYS A 325 -10.34 13.27 7.96
N LYS A 326 -9.56 14.37 8.03
CA LYS A 326 -10.10 15.71 8.28
C LYS A 326 -10.78 16.33 7.06
N VAL A 327 -10.62 15.74 5.88
CA VAL A 327 -11.38 16.12 4.69
C VAL A 327 -12.65 15.29 4.61
N GLN A 328 -13.79 15.95 4.39
CA GLN A 328 -15.09 15.28 4.35
C GLN A 328 -15.12 14.18 3.29
N GLY A 329 -15.52 12.97 3.68
CA GLY A 329 -15.59 11.81 2.79
C GLY A 329 -14.27 11.07 2.57
N ALA A 330 -13.16 11.58 3.12
CA ALA A 330 -11.86 10.91 3.06
C ALA A 330 -11.79 9.76 4.09
N PHE A 331 -11.16 8.66 3.69
CA PHE A 331 -10.78 7.57 4.56
C PHE A 331 -9.47 7.87 5.31
N GLY A 332 -8.55 8.63 4.69
CA GLY A 332 -7.27 9.00 5.30
C GLY A 332 -6.15 7.97 5.13
N ILE A 333 -6.20 7.12 4.09
CA ILE A 333 -5.21 6.04 3.89
C ILE A 333 -4.58 6.03 2.49
N HIS A 334 -5.25 6.54 1.45
CA HIS A 334 -4.75 6.47 0.06
C HIS A 334 -3.74 7.59 -0.25
N HIS A 335 -2.66 7.62 0.53
CA HIS A 335 -1.67 8.68 0.52
C HIS A 335 -1.06 8.92 -0.87
N VAL A 336 -0.93 10.19 -1.26
CA VAL A 336 -0.40 10.61 -2.58
C VAL A 336 0.96 10.00 -2.89
N TRP A 337 1.81 9.85 -1.87
CA TRP A 337 3.17 9.32 -2.01
C TRP A 337 3.21 7.88 -2.56
N ARG A 338 2.15 7.08 -2.43
CA ARG A 338 2.11 5.69 -2.92
C ARG A 338 2.29 5.57 -4.44
N SER A 339 1.81 6.56 -5.21
CA SER A 339 2.07 6.64 -6.66
C SER A 339 3.54 6.93 -6.97
N PHE A 340 4.18 7.76 -6.13
CA PHE A 340 5.62 8.03 -6.24
C PHE A 340 6.47 6.85 -5.79
N ALA A 341 5.99 6.03 -4.85
CA ALA A 341 6.63 4.77 -4.48
C ALA A 341 6.64 3.77 -5.64
N LEU A 342 5.51 3.63 -6.35
CA LEU A 342 5.44 2.83 -7.57
C LEU A 342 6.46 3.30 -8.62
N ARG A 343 6.49 4.63 -8.90
CA ARG A 343 7.46 5.22 -9.82
C ARG A 343 8.91 5.00 -9.37
N ALA A 344 9.20 5.16 -8.08
CA ALA A 344 10.55 4.96 -7.55
C ALA A 344 11.05 3.51 -7.74
N ARG A 345 10.15 2.52 -7.72
CA ARG A 345 10.51 1.12 -8.05
C ARG A 345 10.86 0.96 -9.54
N LEU A 346 10.08 1.57 -10.42
CA LEU A 346 10.37 1.57 -11.87
C LEU A 346 11.71 2.23 -12.17
N ASP A 347 11.96 3.41 -11.59
CA ASP A 347 13.21 4.14 -11.78
C ASP A 347 14.42 3.40 -11.23
N ALA A 348 14.30 2.80 -10.04
CA ALA A 348 15.39 2.03 -9.43
C ALA A 348 15.75 0.78 -10.27
N ALA A 349 14.75 0.09 -10.81
CA ALA A 349 14.96 -1.13 -11.60
C ALA A 349 15.43 -0.84 -13.04
N ASN A 350 14.91 0.21 -13.68
CA ASN A 350 15.06 0.39 -15.13
C ASN A 350 15.79 1.68 -15.53
N GLY A 351 16.14 2.54 -14.55
CA GLY A 351 16.69 3.87 -14.79
C GLY A 351 15.72 4.86 -15.42
N ASN A 352 14.44 4.48 -15.58
CA ASN A 352 13.38 5.30 -16.14
C ASN A 352 11.99 4.73 -15.77
N HIS A 353 10.95 5.50 -16.07
CA HIS A 353 9.55 5.12 -15.94
C HIS A 353 8.76 5.44 -17.22
N ALA A 354 9.33 5.16 -18.39
CA ALA A 354 8.71 5.47 -19.68
C ALA A 354 7.31 4.84 -19.84
N ASN A 355 7.06 3.73 -19.15
CA ASN A 355 5.77 3.04 -19.10
C ASN A 355 4.75 3.64 -18.12
N HIS A 356 5.11 4.62 -17.27
CA HIS A 356 4.24 5.15 -16.22
C HIS A 356 3.88 6.62 -16.41
N VAL A 357 2.59 6.90 -16.31
CA VAL A 357 1.98 8.22 -16.38
C VAL A 357 1.13 8.43 -15.13
N MET A 358 1.24 9.58 -14.48
CA MET A 358 0.55 9.89 -13.24
C MET A 358 -0.31 11.15 -13.38
N TRP A 359 -1.61 11.04 -13.14
CA TRP A 359 -2.54 12.17 -13.10
C TRP A 359 -3.02 12.38 -11.68
N ARG A 360 -2.59 13.50 -11.08
CA ARG A 360 -2.99 13.88 -9.72
C ARG A 360 -4.19 14.83 -9.76
N TYR A 361 -5.20 14.56 -8.95
CA TYR A 361 -6.39 15.41 -8.84
C TYR A 361 -6.92 15.41 -7.41
N GLN A 362 -7.83 16.32 -7.14
CA GLN A 362 -8.40 16.58 -5.82
C GLN A 362 -9.78 17.24 -5.97
N PRO A 363 -10.57 17.42 -4.90
CA PRO A 363 -10.40 16.89 -3.54
C PRO A 363 -10.88 15.44 -3.38
N VAL A 364 -11.41 14.83 -4.44
CA VAL A 364 -11.97 13.48 -4.38
C VAL A 364 -10.91 12.40 -4.57
N LEU A 365 -11.14 11.24 -3.96
CA LEU A 365 -10.30 10.06 -4.12
C LEU A 365 -10.48 9.41 -5.51
N VAL A 366 -11.72 9.20 -5.92
CA VAL A 366 -12.04 8.54 -7.20
C VAL A 366 -12.63 9.56 -8.17
N ALA A 367 -11.99 9.72 -9.34
CA ALA A 367 -12.35 10.73 -10.31
C ALA A 367 -13.84 10.74 -10.69
N VAL A 368 -14.43 9.57 -10.97
CA VAL A 368 -15.86 9.45 -11.37
C VAL A 368 -16.86 9.86 -10.29
N GLN A 369 -16.40 10.00 -9.04
CA GLN A 369 -17.21 10.50 -7.93
C GLN A 369 -17.12 12.03 -7.81
N SER A 370 -16.31 12.70 -8.64
CA SER A 370 -16.19 14.14 -8.65
C SER A 370 -17.49 14.79 -9.13
N PRO A 371 -17.99 15.83 -8.44
CA PRO A 371 -19.06 16.67 -8.97
C PRO A 371 -18.59 17.56 -10.13
N ASP A 372 -17.28 17.76 -10.29
CA ASP A 372 -16.71 18.50 -11.41
C ASP A 372 -16.59 17.61 -12.66
N PRO A 373 -17.24 17.98 -13.79
CA PRO A 373 -17.23 17.18 -15.02
C PRO A 373 -15.84 16.93 -15.61
N ALA A 374 -14.89 17.87 -15.49
CA ALA A 374 -13.56 17.66 -16.07
C ALA A 374 -12.81 16.56 -15.32
N THR A 375 -12.80 16.63 -13.98
CA THR A 375 -12.25 15.56 -13.14
C THR A 375 -12.99 14.24 -13.34
N ALA A 376 -14.34 14.26 -13.37
CA ALA A 376 -15.13 13.05 -13.59
C ALA A 376 -14.78 12.35 -14.91
N SER A 377 -14.44 13.12 -15.94
CA SER A 377 -14.04 12.58 -17.25
C SER A 377 -12.64 11.96 -17.28
N LEU A 378 -11.79 12.16 -16.27
CA LEU A 378 -10.41 11.62 -16.26
C LEU A 378 -10.38 10.09 -16.34
N ALA A 379 -11.34 9.39 -15.74
CA ALA A 379 -11.43 7.94 -15.84
C ALA A 379 -11.69 7.47 -17.28
N MET A 380 -12.56 8.18 -18.01
CA MET A 380 -12.81 7.95 -19.43
C MET A 380 -11.57 8.32 -20.27
N GLN A 381 -10.94 9.47 -20.01
CA GLN A 381 -9.75 9.90 -20.73
C GLN A 381 -8.59 8.89 -20.54
N SER A 382 -8.41 8.37 -19.34
CA SER A 382 -7.43 7.33 -19.03
C SER A 382 -7.71 6.06 -19.83
N PHE A 383 -8.96 5.61 -19.89
CA PHE A 383 -9.35 4.45 -20.69
C PHE A 383 -9.04 4.62 -22.18
N LEU A 384 -9.44 5.76 -22.76
CA LEU A 384 -9.21 6.05 -24.18
C LEU A 384 -7.71 6.18 -24.50
N MET A 385 -6.93 6.71 -23.56
CA MET A 385 -5.49 6.82 -23.72
C MET A 385 -4.80 5.46 -23.65
N MET A 386 -5.22 4.59 -22.72
CA MET A 386 -4.71 3.21 -22.67
C MET A 386 -5.06 2.45 -23.95
N ASP A 387 -6.30 2.57 -24.41
CA ASP A 387 -6.76 1.97 -25.66
C ASP A 387 -5.90 2.42 -26.87
N GLN A 388 -5.64 3.72 -26.99
CA GLN A 388 -4.76 4.26 -28.02
C GLN A 388 -3.33 3.70 -27.93
N TRP A 389 -2.76 3.68 -26.72
CA TRP A 389 -1.40 3.20 -26.48
C TRP A 389 -1.25 1.73 -26.87
N LEU A 390 -2.14 0.87 -26.36
CA LEU A 390 -2.12 -0.57 -26.65
C LEU A 390 -2.43 -0.88 -28.10
N SER A 391 -3.35 -0.13 -28.73
CA SER A 391 -3.68 -0.29 -30.14
C SER A 391 -2.48 -0.02 -31.04
N ALA A 392 -1.70 1.03 -30.76
CA ALA A 392 -0.45 1.35 -31.47
C ALA A 392 0.61 0.27 -31.25
N MET A 393 0.82 -0.16 -29.99
CA MET A 393 1.76 -1.25 -29.68
C MET A 393 1.43 -2.56 -30.41
N LYS A 394 0.15 -2.93 -30.51
CA LYS A 394 -0.28 -4.16 -31.20
C LYS A 394 -0.18 -4.04 -32.73
N ALA A 395 -0.15 -2.83 -33.28
CA ALA A 395 0.09 -2.62 -34.71
C ALA A 395 1.60 -2.74 -35.07
N ASP A 396 2.49 -2.66 -34.07
CA ASP A 396 3.93 -2.78 -34.26
C ASP A 396 4.40 -4.24 -34.34
N ALA A 397 4.64 -4.68 -35.58
CA ALA A 397 5.15 -6.01 -35.91
C ALA A 397 6.69 -6.15 -35.77
N SER A 398 7.40 -5.12 -35.28
CA SER A 398 8.86 -5.19 -35.07
C SER A 398 9.23 -6.22 -34.00
N SER A 399 10.49 -6.64 -33.97
CA SER A 399 11.05 -7.49 -32.91
C SER A 399 11.62 -6.70 -31.74
N MET A 400 11.20 -5.45 -31.57
CA MET A 400 11.65 -4.59 -30.47
C MET A 400 11.25 -5.19 -29.11
N ALA A 401 12.15 -5.09 -28.12
CA ALA A 401 11.84 -5.48 -26.74
C ALA A 401 10.57 -4.76 -26.25
N LEU A 402 9.76 -5.43 -25.43
CA LEU A 402 8.43 -4.96 -25.06
C LEU A 402 8.47 -3.58 -24.37
N GLU A 403 9.43 -3.39 -23.48
CA GLU A 403 9.66 -2.13 -22.74
C GLU A 403 9.96 -0.98 -23.70
N ASN A 404 10.76 -1.23 -24.73
CA ASN A 404 11.08 -0.24 -25.76
C ASN A 404 9.85 0.05 -26.65
N LYS A 405 9.03 -0.96 -26.96
CA LYS A 405 7.76 -0.75 -27.68
C LYS A 405 6.80 0.10 -26.86
N ILE A 406 6.69 -0.16 -25.55
CA ILE A 406 5.87 0.64 -24.64
C ILE A 406 6.30 2.10 -24.70
N ALA A 407 7.60 2.37 -24.56
CA ALA A 407 8.14 3.72 -24.65
C ALA A 407 7.90 4.37 -26.02
N ALA A 408 8.13 3.65 -27.12
CA ALA A 408 8.01 4.16 -28.48
C ALA A 408 6.56 4.47 -28.90
N HIS A 409 5.58 3.76 -28.34
CA HIS A 409 4.16 3.92 -28.67
C HIS A 409 3.37 4.68 -27.60
N ARG A 410 4.05 5.27 -26.60
CA ARG A 410 3.43 6.14 -25.61
C ARG A 410 2.80 7.34 -26.33
N PRO A 411 1.47 7.56 -26.21
CA PRO A 411 0.83 8.70 -26.85
C PRO A 411 1.41 10.03 -26.35
N ASP A 412 1.54 11.03 -27.23
CA ASP A 412 2.05 12.36 -26.84
C ASP A 412 1.23 13.03 -25.72
N ALA A 413 -0.07 12.73 -25.65
CA ALA A 413 -0.96 13.21 -24.59
C ALA A 413 -0.78 12.49 -23.25
N ALA A 414 -0.02 11.39 -23.22
CA ALA A 414 0.25 10.59 -22.03
C ALA A 414 1.45 11.17 -21.28
N PHE A 415 1.23 12.27 -20.57
CA PHE A 415 2.23 12.92 -19.72
C PHE A 415 1.66 13.14 -18.31
N ASP A 416 2.56 13.33 -17.36
CA ASP A 416 2.17 13.62 -15.99
C ASP A 416 1.58 15.01 -15.87
N PHE A 417 0.50 15.12 -15.11
CA PHE A 417 -0.01 16.42 -14.71
C PHE A 417 -0.72 16.34 -13.36
N CYS A 418 -0.98 17.51 -12.79
CA CYS A 418 -1.97 17.66 -11.75
C CYS A 418 -3.03 18.70 -12.11
N ASN A 419 -4.21 18.57 -11.51
CA ASN A 419 -5.24 19.62 -11.49
C ASN A 419 -5.31 20.25 -10.09
N LYS A 420 -5.23 21.58 -10.02
CA LYS A 420 -5.24 22.34 -8.75
C LYS A 420 -6.64 22.80 -8.40
N LEU A 421 -6.95 22.94 -7.11
CA LEU A 421 -8.22 23.52 -6.63
C LEU A 421 -8.44 24.97 -7.09
N SER A 422 -7.36 25.73 -7.31
CA SER A 422 -7.47 27.10 -7.84
C SER A 422 -8.12 27.15 -9.22
N ASP A 423 -8.13 26.02 -9.93
CA ASP A 423 -8.96 25.80 -11.11
C ASP A 423 -10.19 24.97 -10.73
N PRO A 424 -11.36 25.61 -10.46
CA PRO A 424 -12.57 24.91 -10.04
C PRO A 424 -13.14 23.99 -11.14
N THR A 425 -12.65 24.12 -12.38
CA THR A 425 -13.02 23.27 -13.50
C THR A 425 -12.03 22.12 -13.71
N HIS A 426 -10.93 22.04 -12.95
CA HIS A 426 -9.84 21.07 -13.10
C HIS A 426 -9.50 20.75 -14.58
N SER A 427 -9.53 21.76 -15.43
CA SER A 427 -9.32 21.63 -16.88
C SER A 427 -7.89 21.98 -17.27
N VAL A 428 -7.21 22.78 -16.45
CA VAL A 428 -5.80 23.13 -16.61
C VAL A 428 -4.93 21.97 -16.13
N ARG A 429 -4.15 21.41 -17.06
CA ARG A 429 -3.14 20.38 -16.79
C ARG A 429 -1.81 21.03 -16.44
N VAL A 430 -1.45 21.02 -15.17
CA VAL A 430 -0.16 21.55 -14.69
C VAL A 430 0.88 20.43 -14.75
N THR A 431 1.94 20.62 -15.53
CA THR A 431 3.02 19.62 -15.74
C THR A 431 4.24 19.88 -14.86
N ASP A 432 4.38 21.07 -14.29
CA ASP A 432 5.46 21.38 -13.34
C ASP A 432 5.14 20.78 -11.97
N SER A 433 5.93 19.78 -11.58
CA SER A 433 5.79 19.10 -10.28
C SER A 433 5.90 20.05 -9.08
N ALA A 434 6.73 21.10 -9.14
CA ALA A 434 6.87 22.05 -8.04
C ALA A 434 5.60 22.89 -7.85
N ILE A 435 4.90 23.22 -8.95
CA ILE A 435 3.62 23.94 -8.91
C ILE A 435 2.49 23.03 -8.38
N CYS A 436 2.55 21.73 -8.68
CA CYS A 436 1.65 20.75 -8.08
C CYS A 436 1.89 20.63 -6.57
N ASP A 437 3.15 20.48 -6.16
CA ASP A 437 3.52 20.24 -4.76
C ASP A 437 3.38 21.50 -3.87
N SER A 438 3.18 22.67 -4.48
CA SER A 438 2.78 23.89 -3.78
C SER A 438 1.35 23.82 -3.23
N ASP A 439 0.53 22.88 -3.71
CA ASP A 439 -0.82 22.64 -3.22
C ASP A 439 -0.80 21.58 -2.11
N PRO A 440 -1.26 21.91 -0.88
CA PRO A 440 -1.21 20.99 0.25
C PRO A 440 -1.90 19.63 0.02
N LEU A 441 -2.93 19.56 -0.83
CA LEU A 441 -3.64 18.30 -1.09
C LEU A 441 -3.05 17.52 -2.27
N LEU A 442 -2.06 18.05 -2.99
CA LEU A 442 -1.35 17.33 -4.05
C LEU A 442 0.08 16.98 -3.67
N LYS A 443 0.60 17.61 -2.63
CA LYS A 443 1.94 17.38 -2.11
C LYS A 443 2.06 15.97 -1.53
N PRO A 444 3.00 15.14 -2.01
CA PRO A 444 3.26 13.86 -1.37
C PRO A 444 3.85 14.05 0.03
N HIS A 445 3.30 13.33 0.99
CA HIS A 445 3.85 13.17 2.33
C HIS A 445 4.71 11.90 2.43
N ALA A 446 5.04 11.45 3.63
CA ALA A 446 5.86 10.25 3.86
C ALA A 446 5.07 9.23 4.69
N SER A 447 5.64 8.03 4.83
CA SER A 447 5.20 7.01 5.78
C SER A 447 6.08 7.00 7.04
N PRO A 448 5.69 6.27 8.10
CA PRO A 448 6.55 6.09 9.26
C PRO A 448 7.89 5.45 8.91
N ARG A 449 7.89 4.52 7.95
CA ARG A 449 9.10 3.83 7.49
C ARG A 449 10.05 4.77 6.76
N GLN A 450 9.53 5.69 5.96
CA GLN A 450 10.32 6.74 5.33
C GLN A 450 10.86 7.75 6.35
N ILE A 451 10.09 8.08 7.41
CA ILE A 451 10.57 8.91 8.52
C ILE A 451 11.70 8.20 9.30
N ALA A 452 11.66 6.87 9.38
CA ALA A 452 12.73 6.06 9.97
C ALA A 452 13.98 5.92 9.08
N GLY A 453 14.01 6.57 7.91
CA GLY A 453 15.14 6.54 6.98
C GLY A 453 14.97 5.61 5.78
N GLY A 454 13.82 4.94 5.65
CA GLY A 454 13.50 4.07 4.52
C GLY A 454 13.40 4.80 3.17
N PRO A 455 13.54 4.08 2.04
CA PRO A 455 13.46 4.64 0.71
C PRO A 455 12.00 4.96 0.31
N LEU A 456 11.82 5.88 -0.64
CA LEU A 456 10.51 6.21 -1.21
C LEU A 456 9.81 5.00 -1.86
N ALA A 457 10.57 4.08 -2.46
CA ALA A 457 10.04 2.86 -3.07
C ALA A 457 9.31 1.94 -2.06
N GLU A 458 9.66 2.05 -0.77
CA GLU A 458 9.14 1.27 0.35
C GLU A 458 8.93 -0.23 0.01
N ASN A 459 9.94 -0.86 -0.59
CA ASN A 459 9.92 -2.27 -0.98
C ASN A 459 10.90 -3.14 -0.19
N ILE A 460 11.36 -2.65 0.97
CA ILE A 460 12.22 -3.37 1.91
C ILE A 460 11.37 -3.81 3.10
N LEU A 461 10.94 -5.08 3.12
CA LEU A 461 10.12 -5.66 4.19
C LEU A 461 10.94 -5.80 5.49
N LYS A 462 12.18 -6.30 5.36
CA LYS A 462 13.18 -6.38 6.42
C LYS A 462 14.49 -5.81 5.92
N CYS A 463 15.01 -4.80 6.63
CA CYS A 463 16.29 -4.19 6.31
C CYS A 463 17.46 -5.09 6.73
N GLN A 464 18.60 -4.93 6.04
CA GLN A 464 19.88 -5.35 6.61
C GLN A 464 20.22 -4.44 7.80
N LEU A 465 21.01 -4.91 8.76
CA LEU A 465 21.41 -4.10 9.90
C LEU A 465 22.86 -3.62 9.76
N ARG A 466 23.12 -2.41 10.26
CA ARG A 466 24.46 -1.84 10.45
C ARG A 466 24.63 -1.33 11.87
N PRO A 467 25.85 -1.27 12.41
CA PRO A 467 26.10 -0.63 13.69
C PRO A 467 25.56 0.80 13.73
N ILE A 468 25.02 1.18 14.89
CA ILE A 468 24.64 2.55 15.16
C ILE A 468 25.86 3.46 15.09
N ASN A 469 25.73 4.58 14.37
CA ASN A 469 26.79 5.56 14.24
C ASN A 469 26.32 6.89 14.86
N ARG A 470 27.09 7.42 15.81
CA ARG A 470 26.73 8.68 16.48
C ARG A 470 26.59 9.86 15.50
N ALA A 471 27.33 9.84 14.39
CA ALA A 471 27.23 10.87 13.36
C ALA A 471 25.86 10.94 12.69
N ASP A 472 25.08 9.84 12.71
CA ASP A 472 23.74 9.78 12.10
C ASP A 472 22.71 10.67 12.82
N TYR A 473 23.02 11.13 14.03
CA TYR A 473 22.13 11.94 14.88
C TYR A 473 22.44 13.44 14.82
N ASN A 474 23.39 13.87 13.99
CA ASN A 474 23.73 15.27 13.80
C ASN A 474 22.73 16.00 12.88
N PRO A 475 22.50 17.31 13.06
CA PRO A 475 23.21 18.22 13.96
C PRO A 475 22.62 18.31 15.38
N ILE A 476 21.46 17.69 15.63
CA ILE A 476 20.78 17.80 16.94
C ILE A 476 21.59 17.14 18.06
N GLY A 477 22.17 15.97 17.77
CA GLY A 477 23.00 15.20 18.67
C GLY A 477 22.22 14.46 19.77
N LEU A 478 22.86 13.47 20.37
CA LEU A 478 22.40 12.75 21.56
C LEU A 478 23.45 12.92 22.66
N SER A 479 22.99 13.06 23.91
CA SER A 479 23.88 12.95 25.06
C SER A 479 24.47 11.54 25.15
N ASP A 480 25.53 11.35 25.94
CA ASP A 480 26.11 10.02 26.12
C ASP A 480 25.13 9.02 26.74
N ASP A 481 24.31 9.48 27.68
CA ASP A 481 23.26 8.66 28.28
C ASP A 481 22.20 8.25 27.23
N GLN A 482 21.70 9.21 26.44
CA GLN A 482 20.72 8.96 25.39
C GLN A 482 21.26 8.02 24.31
N PHE A 483 22.52 8.21 23.90
CA PHE A 483 23.16 7.33 22.93
C PHE A 483 23.35 5.91 23.49
N ASN A 484 23.75 5.77 24.75
CA ASN A 484 23.90 4.46 25.40
C ASN A 484 22.55 3.72 25.52
N ARG A 485 21.49 4.43 25.90
CA ARG A 485 20.12 3.91 25.92
C ARG A 485 19.67 3.45 24.54
N LEU A 486 19.94 4.25 23.50
CA LEU A 486 19.61 3.88 22.13
C LEU A 486 20.41 2.66 21.64
N ASN A 487 21.69 2.54 22.02
CA ASN A 487 22.48 1.33 21.75
C ASN A 487 21.86 0.08 22.41
N ALA A 488 21.35 0.21 23.63
CA ALA A 488 20.70 -0.90 24.33
C ALA A 488 19.39 -1.36 23.64
N VAL A 489 18.68 -0.46 22.95
CA VAL A 489 17.51 -0.79 22.13
C VAL A 489 17.89 -1.55 20.86
N PHE A 490 19.06 -1.26 20.28
CA PHE A 490 19.52 -1.79 19.01
C PHE A 490 20.84 -2.58 19.15
N PRO A 491 20.86 -3.69 19.92
CA PRO A 491 22.09 -4.44 20.17
C PRO A 491 22.70 -5.02 18.90
N ASP A 492 21.88 -5.36 17.91
CA ASP A 492 22.30 -5.89 16.60
C ASP A 492 22.44 -4.79 15.52
N GLY A 493 22.21 -3.53 15.90
CA GLY A 493 22.26 -2.38 15.00
C GLY A 493 20.91 -1.90 14.47
N VAL A 494 20.99 -0.91 13.57
CA VAL A 494 19.86 -0.19 12.98
C VAL A 494 19.77 -0.50 11.48
N CYS A 495 18.61 -0.22 10.87
CA CYS A 495 18.41 -0.45 9.45
C CYS A 495 19.45 0.25 8.56
N ASP A 496 20.07 -0.53 7.68
CA ASP A 496 20.85 -0.07 6.55
C ASP A 496 19.99 -0.10 5.28
N PHE A 497 19.27 1.00 5.05
CA PHE A 497 18.42 1.18 3.87
C PHE A 497 19.22 1.44 2.58
N SER A 498 20.56 1.49 2.63
CA SER A 498 21.39 1.57 1.43
C SER A 498 21.56 0.20 0.74
N ARG A 499 21.14 -0.88 1.41
CA ARG A 499 21.25 -2.26 0.93
C ARG A 499 19.87 -2.82 0.57
N PRO A 500 19.82 -3.79 -0.36
CA PRO A 500 18.60 -4.56 -0.60
C PRO A 500 18.09 -5.21 0.69
N GLY A 501 16.77 -5.40 0.77
CA GLY A 501 16.12 -6.08 1.88
C GLY A 501 16.60 -7.53 2.04
N VAL A 502 16.46 -8.07 3.25
CA VAL A 502 16.73 -9.48 3.51
C VAL A 502 15.80 -10.33 2.64
N GLY A 503 16.38 -11.22 1.82
CA GLY A 503 15.63 -12.06 0.89
C GLY A 503 15.20 -11.38 -0.40
N GLN A 504 15.43 -10.06 -0.55
CA GLN A 504 15.20 -9.35 -1.80
C GLN A 504 16.23 -9.80 -2.84
N GLN A 505 15.76 -10.07 -4.05
CA GLN A 505 16.56 -10.49 -5.20
C GLN A 505 16.32 -9.49 -6.33
N ASP A 506 17.33 -9.29 -7.18
CA ASP A 506 17.24 -8.50 -8.41
C ASP A 506 16.62 -9.32 -9.56
#